data_AF-A0A529Q139-F1
#
_entry.id   AF-A0A529Q139-F1
#
_cell.length_a   1.000
_cell.length_b   1.000
_cell.length_c   1.000
_cell.angle_alpha   90.00
_cell.angle_beta   90.00
_cell.angle_gamma   90.00
#
_symmetry.space_group_name_H-M   'P 1'
#
loop_
_entity.id
_entity.type
_entity.pdbx_description
1 polymer ?
#
loop_
_entity_poly.entity_id
_entity_poly.type
_entity_poly.pdbx_seq_one_letter_code
_entity_poly.pdbx_strand_id
1 'polypeptide(L)' 'TLPNFLILESLKQWDGFHATLLKKKIEWQDGNVIPSKEPGLGVELDEAICDAHPYSGKDLHLQMMQTPLMP' A
#
# COMPACT_ATOMS: atom_id res chain seq x y z
N THR A 1 10.36 15.32 -13.71
CA THR A 1 8.88 15.37 -13.80
C THR A 1 8.40 14.20 -14.63
N LEU A 2 7.15 13.78 -14.48
CA LEU A 2 6.51 12.74 -15.30
C LEU A 2 5.34 13.39 -16.06
N PRO A 3 5.58 13.96 -17.26
CA PRO A 3 4.60 14.81 -17.95
C PRO A 3 3.39 14.05 -18.49
N ASN A 4 3.47 12.72 -18.57
CA ASN A 4 2.45 11.81 -19.05
C ASN A 4 1.87 10.93 -17.92
N PHE A 5 1.92 11.40 -16.67
CA PHE A 5 1.27 10.74 -15.56
C PHE A 5 -0.27 10.80 -15.71
N LEU A 6 -0.93 9.65 -15.61
CA LEU A 6 -2.38 9.53 -15.78
C LEU A 6 -3.12 9.46 -14.43
N ILE A 7 -2.81 8.44 -13.62
CA ILE A 7 -3.45 8.17 -12.34
C ILE A 7 -2.53 7.33 -11.45
N LEU A 8 -2.72 7.40 -10.12
CA LEU A 8 -2.08 6.53 -9.14
C LEU A 8 -3.15 5.67 -8.46
N GLU A 9 -3.06 4.36 -8.64
CA GLU A 9 -3.91 3.42 -7.92
C GLU A 9 -3.64 3.53 -6.41
N SER A 10 -4.71 3.54 -5.61
CA SER A 10 -4.65 3.61 -4.16
C SER A 10 -5.56 2.56 -3.55
N LEU A 11 -5.10 1.93 -2.47
CA LEU A 11 -5.98 1.12 -1.62
C LEU A 11 -6.75 2.07 -0.69
N LYS A 12 -7.99 2.37 -1.08
CA LYS A 12 -8.85 3.38 -0.42
C LYS A 12 -8.13 4.73 -0.33
N GLN A 13 -8.04 5.32 0.87
CA GLN A 13 -7.44 6.62 1.13
C GLN A 13 -6.11 6.47 1.90
N TRP A 14 -5.39 5.37 1.65
CA TRP A 14 -4.17 4.98 2.37
C TRP A 14 -4.38 4.81 3.89
N ASP A 15 -5.62 4.51 4.30
CA ASP A 15 -6.03 4.32 5.69
C ASP A 15 -5.95 2.84 6.12
N GLY A 16 -6.40 2.56 7.36
CA GLY A 16 -6.31 1.23 7.95
C GLY A 16 -4.86 0.79 8.14
N PHE A 17 -4.56 -0.47 7.81
CA PHE A 17 -3.22 -1.04 8.05
C PHE A 17 -2.11 -0.33 7.27
N HIS A 18 -2.41 0.26 6.11
CA HIS A 18 -1.42 1.06 5.36
C HIS A 18 -0.97 2.32 6.12
N ALA A 19 -1.86 2.89 6.94
CA ALA A 19 -1.52 4.00 7.83
C ALA A 19 -0.77 3.49 9.07
N THR A 20 -1.23 2.39 9.67
CA THR A 20 -0.61 1.81 10.88
C THR A 20 0.82 1.32 10.63
N LEU A 21 1.11 0.80 9.43
CA LEU A 21 2.43 0.26 9.09
C LEU A 21 3.52 1.34 8.98
N LEU A 22 3.12 2.60 8.80
CA LEU A 22 4.06 3.72 8.61
C LEU A 22 4.03 4.62 9.84
N LYS A 23 5.20 5.14 10.23
CA LYS A 23 5.27 6.16 11.30
C LYS A 23 4.51 7.43 10.93
N LYS A 24 4.45 7.76 9.63
CA LYS A 24 3.61 8.82 9.08
C LYS A 24 2.81 8.27 7.89
N LYS A 25 1.49 8.36 7.96
CA LYS A 25 0.56 7.99 6.88
C LYS A 25 0.85 8.81 5.60
N ILE A 26 0.72 8.18 4.44
CA ILE A 26 0.68 8.87 3.14
C ILE A 26 -0.51 9.85 3.12
N GLU A 27 -0.23 11.11 2.83
CA GLU A 27 -1.26 12.15 2.79
C GLU A 27 -2.17 11.96 1.55
N TRP A 28 -3.48 11.93 1.82
CA TRP A 28 -4.50 11.83 0.79
C TRP A 28 -5.54 12.93 1.04
N GLN A 29 -5.88 13.68 -0.01
CA GLN A 29 -6.82 14.79 0.05
C GLN A 29 -7.63 14.90 -1.24
N ASP A 30 -8.95 14.93 -1.13
CA ASP A 30 -9.89 15.23 -2.22
C ASP A 30 -9.64 14.47 -3.53
N GLY A 31 -9.34 13.16 -3.42
CA GLY A 31 -9.06 12.31 -4.59
C GLY A 31 -7.58 12.18 -4.95
N ASN A 32 -6.67 12.87 -4.26
CA ASN A 32 -5.26 12.98 -4.65
C ASN A 32 -4.32 12.49 -3.55
N VAL A 33 -3.20 11.88 -3.96
CA VAL A 33 -2.05 11.64 -3.08
C VAL A 33 -1.17 12.88 -3.07
N ILE A 34 -0.84 13.37 -1.89
CA ILE A 34 0.05 14.53 -1.71
C ILE A 34 1.47 14.00 -1.47
N PRO A 35 2.41 14.21 -2.41
CA PRO A 35 3.77 13.70 -2.25
C PRO A 35 4.46 14.28 -1.02
N SER A 36 5.15 13.42 -0.28
CA SER A 36 5.95 13.82 0.87
C SER A 36 7.09 14.76 0.46
N LYS A 37 7.45 15.67 1.36
CA LYS A 37 8.61 16.57 1.23
C LYS A 37 9.85 16.06 1.97
N GLU A 38 9.71 14.95 2.70
CA GLU A 38 10.81 14.33 3.45
C GLU A 38 11.82 13.66 2.49
N PRO A 39 13.11 13.54 2.87
CA PRO A 39 14.12 12.88 2.05
C PRO A 39 13.81 11.42 1.71
N GLY A 40 14.41 10.92 0.63
CA GLY A 40 14.27 9.52 0.21
C GLY A 40 12.88 9.22 -0.35
N LEU A 41 12.29 8.09 0.07
CA LEU A 41 10.93 7.70 -0.33
C LEU A 41 9.83 8.52 0.38
N GLY A 42 10.20 9.29 1.42
CA GLY A 42 9.27 10.12 2.16
C GLY A 42 8.32 9.37 3.10
N VAL A 43 8.63 8.11 3.42
CA VAL A 43 7.93 7.25 4.38
C VAL A 43 8.94 6.49 5.24
N GLU A 44 8.53 6.08 6.44
CA GLU A 44 9.31 5.25 7.35
C GLU A 44 8.41 4.15 7.92
N LEU A 45 8.90 2.90 7.90
CA LEU A 45 8.18 1.77 8.48
C LEU A 45 8.16 1.89 10.01
N ASP A 46 7.04 1.52 10.62
CA ASP A 46 7.01 1.19 12.03
C ASP A 46 7.42 -0.28 12.20
N GLU A 47 8.72 -0.51 12.44
CA GLU A 47 9.30 -1.86 12.54
C GLU A 47 8.65 -2.71 13.64
N ALA A 48 8.20 -2.10 14.74
CA ALA A 48 7.51 -2.83 15.80
C ALA A 48 6.15 -3.38 15.32
N ILE A 49 5.45 -2.63 14.46
CA ILE A 49 4.22 -3.11 13.81
C ILE A 49 4.55 -4.21 12.80
N CYS A 50 5.63 -4.07 12.02
CA CYS A 50 6.07 -5.13 11.09
C CYS A 50 6.34 -6.45 11.83
N ASP A 51 7.15 -6.40 12.89
CA ASP A 51 7.54 -7.58 13.68
C ASP A 51 6.35 -8.25 14.37
N ALA A 52 5.35 -7.45 14.77
CA ALA A 52 4.12 -7.96 15.39
C ALA A 52 3.14 -8.62 14.40
N HIS A 53 3.33 -8.48 13.08
CA HIS A 53 2.42 -9.01 12.05
C HIS A 53 3.12 -9.96 11.06
N PRO A 54 3.75 -11.05 11.53
CA PRO A 54 4.39 -12.02 10.65
C PRO A 54 3.35 -12.78 9.82
N TYR A 55 3.68 -13.05 8.55
CA TYR A 55 2.87 -13.93 7.71
C TYR A 55 3.15 -15.40 8.06
N SER A 56 2.19 -16.09 8.66
CA SER A 56 2.27 -17.51 9.00
C SER A 56 1.43 -18.41 8.09
N GLY A 57 0.85 -17.85 7.02
CA GLY A 57 0.05 -18.58 6.06
C GLY A 57 0.90 -19.43 5.11
N LYS A 58 0.23 -20.26 4.31
CA LYS A 58 0.87 -21.10 3.27
C LYS A 58 0.55 -20.63 1.86
N ASP A 59 -0.40 -19.71 1.74
CA ASP A 59 -0.87 -19.20 0.47
C ASP A 59 0.11 -18.18 -0.11
N LEU A 60 -0.05 -17.89 -1.41
CA LEU A 60 0.65 -16.80 -2.05
C LEU A 60 -0.12 -15.50 -1.80
N HIS A 61 0.51 -14.35 -2.05
CA HIS A 61 -0.16 -13.06 -1.94
C HIS A 61 -1.43 -12.98 -2.82
N LEU A 62 -1.36 -13.55 -4.03
CA LEU A 62 -2.51 -13.75 -4.92
C LEU A 62 -2.40 -15.13 -5.56
N GLN A 63 -3.55 -15.73 -5.90
CA GLN A 63 -3.64 -16.99 -6.62
C GLN A 63 -4.68 -16.87 -7.73
N MET A 64 -4.44 -17.59 -8.83
CA MET A 64 -5.42 -17.75 -9.89
C MET A 64 -6.38 -18.89 -9.55
N MET A 65 -7.59 -18.82 -10.09
CA MET A 65 -8.57 -19.91 -10.04
C MET A 65 -7.96 -21.18 -10.66
N GLN A 66 -7.98 -22.30 -9.93
CA GLN A 66 -7.35 -23.57 -10.36
C GLN A 66 -8.28 -24.45 -11.20
N THR A 67 -9.53 -24.03 -11.36
CA THR A 67 -10.55 -24.74 -12.13
C THR A 67 -11.16 -23.78 -13.16
N PRO A 68 -11.70 -24.28 -14.27
CA PRO A 68 -12.44 -23.47 -15.23
C PRO A 68 -13.63 -22.74 -14.57
N LEU A 69 -13.98 -21.55 -15.10
CA LEU A 69 -15.13 -20.77 -14.62
C LEU A 69 -16.47 -21.40 -15.03
N MET A 70 -16.49 -22.06 -16.18
CA MET A 70 -17.65 -22.71 -16.80
C MET A 70 -17.16 -24.05 -17.37
N PRO A 71 -18.03 -25.05 -17.57
CA PRO A 71 -17.66 -26.30 -18.24
C PRO A 71 -17.02 -26.09 -19.62
#